data_AF-A0A2E1NUB5-F1
#
_entry.id   AF-A0A2E1NUB5-F1
#
_cell.length_a   1.000
_cell.length_b   1.000
_cell.length_c   1.000
_cell.angle_alpha   90.00
_cell.angle_beta   90.00
_cell.angle_gamma   90.00
#
_symmetry.space_group_name_H-M   'P 1'
#
loop_
_entity.id
_entity.type
_entity.pdbx_description
1 polymer ?
#
loop_
_entity_poly.entity_id
_entity_poly.type
_entity_poly.pdbx_seq_one_letter_code
_entity_poly.pdbx_strand_id
1 'polypeptide(L)'
;MSDPVRLERNLAALAELSDAEKIAAFDKVGLAVANFSGSLEELEKAVGMLMVGYHFGWKVLLLVHSKRTIKKYEAILDINIKEFFPAEGRSSKRSMGLDLAKQIGNFWQVVSGDIKVENRRDIEDIDPNKND
;
A
#
# COMPACT_ATOMS: atom_id res chain seq x y z
N MET A 1 14.17 11.28 -19.48
CA MET A 1 12.76 11.04 -19.86
C MET A 1 12.46 9.59 -19.55
N SER A 2 11.38 9.31 -18.82
CA SER A 2 10.94 7.93 -18.63
C SER A 2 10.55 7.31 -19.96
N ASP A 3 10.98 6.07 -20.21
CA ASP A 3 10.47 5.23 -21.30
C ASP A 3 8.92 5.25 -21.30
N PRO A 4 8.26 5.74 -22.36
CA PRO A 4 6.79 5.80 -22.44
C PRO A 4 6.13 4.43 -22.21
N VAL A 5 6.78 3.35 -22.67
CA VAL A 5 6.28 1.98 -22.53
C VAL A 5 6.27 1.55 -21.07
N ARG A 6 7.27 1.96 -20.30
CA ARG A 6 7.38 1.71 -18.86
C ARG A 6 6.26 2.39 -18.07
N LEU A 7 5.99 3.66 -18.40
CA LEU A 7 4.92 4.40 -17.74
C LEU A 7 3.55 3.78 -18.03
N GLU A 8 3.29 3.41 -19.28
CA GLU A 8 2.03 2.78 -19.70
C GLU A 8 1.74 1.48 -18.93
N ARG A 9 2.75 0.62 -18.76
CA ARG A 9 2.62 -0.62 -17.95
C ARG A 9 2.28 -0.32 -16.48
N ASN A 10 2.95 0.66 -15.89
CA ASN A 10 2.69 1.03 -14.51
C ASN A 10 1.30 1.66 -14.33
N LEU A 11 0.82 2.42 -15.32
CA LEU A 11 -0.54 2.97 -15.34
C LEU A 11 -1.59 1.86 -15.42
N ALA A 12 -1.38 0.84 -16.27
CA ALA A 12 -2.28 -0.31 -16.37
C ALA A 12 -2.37 -1.13 -15.06
N ALA A 13 -1.33 -1.07 -14.23
CA ALA A 13 -1.26 -1.71 -12.92
C ALA A 13 -1.84 -0.86 -11.77
N LEU A 14 -2.36 0.34 -12.02
CA LEU A 14 -3.05 1.11 -11.00
C LEU A 14 -4.38 0.44 -10.60
N ALA A 15 -4.95 0.91 -9.48
CA ALA A 15 -6.24 0.45 -9.02
C ALA A 15 -7.32 0.96 -9.98
N GLU A 16 -8.23 0.09 -10.37
CA GLU A 16 -9.42 0.48 -11.12
C GLU A 16 -10.54 0.75 -10.13
N LEU A 17 -10.67 2.02 -9.74
CA LEU A 17 -11.76 2.49 -8.89
C LEU A 17 -12.86 3.09 -9.76
N SER A 18 -14.11 2.73 -9.47
CA SER A 18 -15.28 3.46 -9.97
C SER A 18 -15.28 4.90 -9.45
N ASP A 19 -16.06 5.77 -10.10
CA ASP A 19 -16.15 7.16 -9.63
C ASP A 19 -16.75 7.28 -8.23
N ALA A 20 -17.68 6.38 -7.87
CA ALA A 20 -18.22 6.29 -6.51
C ALA A 20 -17.13 5.93 -5.50
N GLU A 21 -16.24 4.99 -5.82
CA GLU A 21 -15.12 4.62 -4.94
C GLU A 21 -14.07 5.73 -4.83
N LYS A 22 -13.79 6.46 -5.92
CA LYS A 22 -12.90 7.63 -5.89
C LYS A 22 -13.47 8.73 -4.99
N ILE A 23 -14.76 9.02 -5.11
CA ILE A 23 -15.47 9.98 -4.24
C ILE A 23 -15.41 9.51 -2.80
N ALA A 24 -15.75 8.25 -2.52
CA ALA A 24 -15.70 7.69 -1.17
C ALA A 24 -14.29 7.74 -0.56
N ALA A 25 -13.23 7.49 -1.35
CA ALA A 25 -11.85 7.64 -0.91
C ALA A 25 -11.52 9.09 -0.54
N PHE A 26 -11.95 10.05 -1.36
CA PHE A 26 -11.74 11.47 -1.10
C PHE A 26 -12.54 11.95 0.13
N ASP A 27 -13.79 11.53 0.27
CA ASP A 27 -14.64 11.81 1.43
C ASP A 27 -14.03 11.23 2.71
N LYS A 28 -13.44 10.02 2.64
CA LYS A 28 -12.73 9.40 3.77
C LYS A 28 -11.53 10.24 4.22
N VAL A 29 -10.80 10.84 3.29
CA VAL A 29 -9.74 11.81 3.62
C VAL A 29 -10.34 13.04 4.30
N GLY A 30 -11.42 13.60 3.76
CA GLY A 30 -12.10 14.75 4.36
C GLY A 30 -12.58 14.49 5.79
N LEU A 31 -13.17 13.32 6.04
CA LEU A 31 -13.59 12.87 7.37
C LEU A 31 -12.40 12.69 8.32
N ALA A 32 -11.29 12.13 7.85
CA ALA A 32 -10.08 12.01 8.66
C ALA A 32 -9.54 13.39 9.06
N VAL A 33 -9.48 14.34 8.12
CA VAL A 33 -9.05 15.72 8.39
C VAL A 33 -9.97 16.41 9.39
N ALA A 34 -11.29 16.28 9.23
CA ALA A 34 -12.27 16.94 10.10
C ALA A 34 -12.26 16.40 11.53
N ASN A 35 -12.03 15.09 11.72
CA ASN A 35 -12.08 14.44 13.02
C ASN A 35 -10.73 14.40 13.75
N PHE A 36 -9.62 14.57 13.04
CA PHE A 36 -8.29 14.40 13.62
C PHE A 36 -7.83 15.62 14.41
N SER A 37 -7.30 15.37 15.61
CA SER A 37 -6.55 16.34 16.40
C SER A 37 -5.22 15.73 16.80
N GLY A 38 -4.12 16.41 16.48
CA GLY A 38 -2.78 15.90 16.74
C GLY A 38 -1.75 16.45 15.75
N SER A 39 -0.70 15.67 15.51
CA SER A 39 0.36 16.04 14.55
C SER A 39 -0.13 15.94 13.12
N LEU A 40 -0.11 17.05 12.38
CA LEU A 40 -0.45 17.09 10.95
C LEU A 40 0.43 16.12 10.14
N GLU A 41 1.69 15.94 10.51
CA GLU A 41 2.60 14.99 9.87
C GLU A 41 2.09 13.54 9.98
N GLU A 42 1.45 13.18 11.10
CA GLU A 42 0.87 11.85 11.29
C GLU A 42 -0.40 11.67 10.46
N LEU A 43 -1.20 12.72 10.32
CA LEU A 43 -2.36 12.74 9.43
C LEU A 43 -1.94 12.58 7.97
N GLU A 44 -0.94 13.34 7.51
CA GLU A 44 -0.40 13.26 6.15
C GLU A 44 0.09 11.84 5.83
N LYS A 45 0.82 11.21 6.75
CA LYS A 45 1.30 9.83 6.57
C LYS A 45 0.15 8.82 6.55
N ALA A 46 -0.87 9.01 7.37
CA ALA A 46 -2.04 8.14 7.37
C ALA A 46 -2.84 8.28 6.05
N VAL A 47 -3.08 9.51 5.59
CA VAL A 47 -3.71 9.78 4.28
C VAL A 47 -2.87 9.18 3.15
N GLY A 48 -1.55 9.32 3.18
CA GLY A 48 -0.64 8.67 2.24
C GLY A 48 -0.81 7.14 2.23
N MET A 49 -0.91 6.51 3.41
CA MET A 49 -1.18 5.08 3.53
C MET A 49 -2.54 4.70 2.93
N LEU A 50 -3.59 5.50 3.15
CA LEU A 50 -4.92 5.28 2.57
C LEU A 50 -4.84 5.25 1.04
N MET A 51 -4.26 6.29 0.44
CA MET A 51 -4.20 6.43 -1.01
C MET A 51 -3.33 5.34 -1.66
N VAL A 52 -2.18 5.02 -1.07
CA VAL A 52 -1.29 3.95 -1.57
C VAL A 52 -1.93 2.57 -1.37
N GLY A 53 -2.70 2.37 -0.30
CA GLY A 53 -3.38 1.12 0.03
C GLY A 53 -4.32 0.64 -1.07
N TYR A 54 -5.06 1.55 -1.72
CA TYR A 54 -5.93 1.21 -2.85
C TYR A 54 -5.17 0.54 -4.01
N HIS A 55 -3.92 0.96 -4.25
CA HIS A 55 -3.10 0.45 -5.34
C HIS A 55 -2.39 -0.87 -5.00
N PHE A 56 -1.88 -0.98 -3.77
CA PHE A 56 -0.97 -2.07 -3.40
C PHE A 56 -1.60 -3.16 -2.53
N GLY A 57 -2.70 -2.87 -1.83
CA GLY A 57 -3.32 -3.79 -0.88
C GLY A 57 -2.60 -3.88 0.46
N TRP A 58 -3.23 -4.53 1.44
CA TRP A 58 -2.76 -4.48 2.83
C TRP A 58 -1.48 -5.28 3.09
N LYS A 59 -1.18 -6.32 2.29
CA LYS A 59 0.06 -7.10 2.49
C LYS A 59 1.29 -6.21 2.31
N VAL A 60 1.28 -5.35 1.29
CA VAL A 60 2.37 -4.40 1.05
C VAL A 60 2.46 -3.37 2.18
N LEU A 61 1.33 -2.85 2.67
CA LEU A 61 1.33 -1.90 3.79
C LEU A 61 2.00 -2.48 5.04
N LEU A 62 1.78 -3.77 5.33
CA LEU A 62 2.42 -4.46 6.47
C LEU A 62 3.92 -4.71 6.28
N LEU A 63 4.43 -4.72 5.04
CA LEU A 63 5.86 -4.85 4.76
C LEU A 63 6.58 -3.50 4.91
N VAL A 64 5.90 -2.41 4.56
CA VAL A 64 6.47 -1.06 4.58
C VAL A 64 6.46 -0.45 5.99
N HIS A 65 5.39 -0.66 6.74
CA HIS A 65 5.16 -0.04 8.04
C HIS A 65 5.17 -1.05 9.20
N SER A 66 5.58 -0.59 10.39
CA SER A 66 5.49 -1.41 11.59
C SER A 66 4.03 -1.64 12.02
N LYS A 67 3.75 -2.72 12.77
CA LYS A 67 2.41 -2.96 13.35
C LYS A 67 1.92 -1.78 14.20
N ARG A 68 2.82 -1.11 14.94
CA ARG A 68 2.50 0.08 15.73
C ARG A 68 2.06 1.25 14.84
N THR A 69 2.79 1.49 13.76
CA THR A 69 2.49 2.53 12.77
C THR A 69 1.15 2.26 12.09
N ILE A 70 0.90 1.03 11.66
CA ILE A 70 -0.36 0.62 11.03
C ILE A 70 -1.53 0.88 11.96
N LYS A 71 -1.45 0.44 13.23
CA LYS A 71 -2.53 0.66 14.21
C LYS A 71 -2.80 2.13 14.47
N LYS A 72 -1.75 2.97 14.48
CA LYS A 72 -1.89 4.41 14.61
C LYS A 72 -2.62 5.01 13.41
N TYR A 73 -2.25 4.64 12.19
CA TYR A 73 -2.89 5.16 10.98
C TYR A 73 -4.32 4.65 10.80
N GLU A 74 -4.59 3.39 11.14
CA GLU A 74 -5.94 2.82 11.21
C GLU A 74 -6.84 3.62 12.15
N ALA A 75 -6.33 4.03 13.32
CA ALA A 75 -7.09 4.85 14.26
C ALA A 75 -7.37 6.27 13.73
N ILE A 76 -6.41 6.88 13.02
CA ILE A 76 -6.60 8.21 12.40
C ILE A 76 -7.66 8.16 11.29
N LEU A 77 -7.61 7.11 10.48
CA LEU A 77 -8.50 6.94 9.32
C LEU A 77 -9.83 6.30 9.68
N ASP A 78 -9.95 5.73 10.88
CA ASP A 78 -11.08 4.89 11.30
C ASP A 78 -11.35 3.75 10.29
N ILE A 79 -10.35 2.90 10.08
CA ILE A 79 -10.43 1.70 9.21
C ILE A 79 -9.71 0.51 9.83
N ASN A 80 -10.02 -0.69 9.33
CA ASN A 80 -9.17 -1.86 9.46
C ASN A 80 -8.60 -2.18 8.06
N ILE A 81 -7.28 -2.11 7.87
CA ILE A 81 -6.68 -2.24 6.53
C ILE A 81 -6.94 -3.61 5.89
N LYS A 82 -7.11 -4.67 6.69
CA LYS A 82 -7.34 -6.03 6.17
C LYS A 82 -8.77 -6.23 5.68
N GLU A 83 -9.70 -5.45 6.20
CA GLU A 83 -11.10 -5.43 5.80
C GLU A 83 -11.35 -4.39 4.71
N PHE A 84 -10.61 -3.28 4.76
CA PHE A 84 -10.80 -2.14 3.87
C PHE A 84 -10.10 -2.31 2.52
N PHE A 85 -8.95 -2.97 2.48
CA PHE A 85 -8.19 -3.20 1.24
C PHE A 85 -8.15 -4.68 0.87
N PRO A 86 -7.97 -5.02 -0.42
CA PRO A 86 -7.62 -6.37 -0.81
C PRO A 86 -6.25 -6.78 -0.24
N ALA A 87 -6.00 -8.08 -0.15
CA ALA A 87 -4.70 -8.60 0.26
C ALA A 87 -3.55 -8.11 -0.64
N GLU A 88 -3.77 -8.16 -1.94
CA GLU A 88 -2.84 -7.71 -2.98
C GLU A 88 -3.62 -6.82 -3.96
N GLY A 89 -3.22 -5.57 -4.10
CA GLY A 89 -3.77 -4.65 -5.09
C GLY A 89 -3.13 -4.84 -6.46
N ARG A 90 -3.62 -4.14 -7.48
CA ARG A 90 -3.12 -4.29 -8.87
C ARG A 90 -1.65 -3.88 -9.03
N SER A 91 -1.17 -2.96 -8.20
CA SER A 91 0.24 -2.55 -8.18
C SER A 91 1.12 -3.41 -7.28
N SER A 92 0.56 -4.43 -6.60
CA SER A 92 1.31 -5.26 -5.64
C SER A 92 2.54 -5.96 -6.23
N LYS A 93 2.48 -6.35 -7.51
CA LYS A 93 3.60 -6.95 -8.28
C LYS A 93 4.81 -6.03 -8.46
N ARG A 94 4.66 -4.76 -8.13
CA ARG A 94 5.75 -3.77 -8.12
C ARG A 94 6.49 -3.77 -6.79
N SER A 95 5.99 -4.44 -5.76
CA SER A 95 6.59 -4.46 -4.43
C SER A 95 7.67 -5.54 -4.33
N MET A 96 8.93 -5.12 -4.30
CA MET A 96 10.05 -6.06 -4.14
C MET A 96 9.94 -6.86 -2.84
N GLY A 97 9.46 -6.23 -1.77
CA GLY A 97 9.23 -6.89 -0.48
C GLY A 97 8.18 -8.00 -0.54
N LEU A 98 7.11 -7.80 -1.29
CA LEU A 98 6.06 -8.82 -1.44
C LEU A 98 6.57 -10.00 -2.27
N ASP A 99 7.30 -9.72 -3.34
CA ASP A 99 7.84 -10.77 -4.20
C ASP A 99 8.87 -11.63 -3.46
N LEU A 100 9.77 -11.00 -2.69
CA LEU A 100 10.71 -11.74 -1.84
C LEU A 100 9.98 -12.53 -0.75
N ALA A 101 8.93 -11.97 -0.13
CA ALA A 101 8.13 -12.69 0.85
C ALA A 101 7.43 -13.93 0.26
N LYS A 102 6.98 -13.85 -1.01
CA LYS A 102 6.42 -15.00 -1.74
C LYS A 102 7.49 -16.06 -2.01
N GLN A 103 8.68 -15.66 -2.47
CA GLN A 103 9.80 -16.58 -2.73
C GLN A 103 10.28 -17.30 -1.47
N ILE A 104 10.32 -16.61 -0.33
CA ILE A 104 10.69 -17.20 0.98
C ILE A 104 9.59 -18.17 1.47
N GLY A 105 8.33 -17.95 1.08
CA GLY A 105 7.18 -18.74 1.52
C GLY A 105 6.73 -18.45 2.96
N ASN A 106 7.25 -17.40 3.60
CA ASN A 106 6.87 -17.04 4.98
C ASN A 106 6.64 -15.54 5.16
N PHE A 107 5.49 -15.07 4.68
CA PHE A 107 5.09 -13.66 4.73
C PHE A 107 5.12 -13.07 6.15
N TRP A 108 4.62 -13.80 7.16
CA TRP A 108 4.50 -13.26 8.52
C TRP A 108 5.85 -13.05 9.20
N GLN A 109 6.84 -13.90 8.90
CA GLN A 109 8.21 -13.72 9.41
C GLN A 109 8.92 -12.51 8.78
N VAL A 110 8.60 -12.16 7.53
CA VAL A 110 9.11 -10.93 6.90
C VAL A 110 8.45 -9.68 7.51
N VAL A 111 7.14 -9.75 7.77
CA VAL A 111 6.38 -8.67 8.43
C VAL A 111 6.83 -8.44 9.87
N SER A 112 7.05 -9.51 10.65
CA SER A 112 7.59 -9.38 12.01
C SER A 112 9.04 -8.88 12.03
N GLY A 113 9.77 -9.09 10.94
CA GLY A 113 11.19 -8.77 10.82
C GLY A 113 12.12 -9.88 11.31
N ASP A 114 11.58 -11.08 11.59
CA ASP A 114 12.36 -12.28 11.89
C ASP A 114 13.23 -12.67 10.69
N ILE A 115 12.72 -12.44 9.47
CA ILE A 115 13.50 -12.50 8.24
C ILE A 115 13.70 -11.07 7.73
N LYS A 116 14.96 -10.64 7.67
CA LYS A 116 15.33 -9.32 7.16
C LYS A 116 15.31 -9.31 5.63
N VAL A 117 14.62 -8.32 5.08
CA VAL A 117 14.58 -8.01 3.65
C VAL A 117 14.90 -6.52 3.50
N GLU A 118 16.05 -6.20 2.90
CA GLU A 118 16.59 -4.83 2.87
C GLU A 118 15.73 -3.88 2.03
N ASN A 119 15.38 -4.32 0.82
CA ASN A 119 14.58 -3.60 -0.16
C ASN A 119 13.06 -3.79 0.00
N ARG A 120 12.58 -4.17 1.20
CA ARG A 120 11.14 -4.48 1.41
C ARG A 120 10.20 -3.28 1.20
N ARG A 121 10.76 -2.07 1.11
CA ARG A 121 10.03 -0.81 0.89
C ARG A 121 10.14 -0.29 -0.54
N ASP A 122 10.92 -0.96 -1.37
CA ASP A 122 11.23 -0.48 -2.70
C ASP A 122 10.16 -0.96 -3.68
N ILE A 123 9.95 -0.15 -4.71
CA ILE A 123 9.06 -0.49 -5.82
C ILE A 123 9.85 -0.51 -7.12
N GLU A 124 9.49 -1.44 -7.99
CA GLU A 124 10.05 -1.57 -9.34
C GLU A 124 8.96 -1.41 -10.41
N ASP A 125 9.40 -1.39 -11.66
CA ASP A 125 8.50 -1.37 -12.81
C ASP A 125 7.89 -2.76 -13.01
N ILE A 126 6.68 -2.81 -13.57
CA ILE A 126 6.08 -4.10 -13.94
C ILE A 126 6.96 -4.78 -15.00
N ASP A 127 7.47 -5.96 -14.66
CA ASP A 127 8.17 -6.85 -15.59
C ASP A 127 7.17 -7.86 -16.19
N PRO A 128 6.89 -7.80 -17.51
CA PRO A 128 5.97 -8.74 -18.16
C PRO A 128 6.47 -10.19 -18.19
N ASN A 129 7.76 -10.42 -17.90
CA ASN A 129 8.36 -11.76 -17.89
C ASN A 129 8.46 -12.36 -16.48
N LYS A 130 7.98 -11.65 -15.46
CA LYS A 130 8.00 -12.13 -14.08
C LYS A 130 6.82 -13.08 -13.85
N ASN A 131 7.13 -14.34 -13.58
CA ASN A 131 6.12 -15.37 -13.27
C ASN A 131 5.50 -15.12 -11.88
N ASP A 132 4.19 -15.39 -11.76
CA ASP A 132 3.38 -15.24 -10.53
C ASP A 132 3.63 -16.33 -9.48
#